data_AF-A0A8S3RGL0-F1
#
_entry.id   AF-A0A8S3RGL0-F1
#
_cell.length_a   1.000
_cell.length_b   1.000
_cell.length_c   1.000
_cell.angle_alpha   90.00
_cell.angle_beta   90.00
_cell.angle_gamma   90.00
#
_symmetry.space_group_name_H-M   'P 1'
#
loop_
_entity.id
_entity.type
_entity.pdbx_description
1 polymer ?
#
loop_
_entity_poly.entity_id
_entity_poly.type
_entity_poly.pdbx_seq_one_letter_code
_entity_poly.pdbx_strand_id
1 'polypeptide(L)'
;MVHGNVSTTYQVSICVGAVPVLLTLLIVCLRLRKMFPVNVNCWFCNMDSTVQYGVKNSWDCPKCDQYNGFNEDGDYNKDIPAMYDSSVNNVVGCQQAEFLTASNMGRQFCVKCHGNNHLKVKLLAGFSPLNWDDYDNEFMIHKENIEKSYGTCVNCQLMVDREIEKQDHLLSRKVMQYHQQKAAEYMERNSHKEEEQENNIPITVDMVEQTCGQLHMKTVDMVEQTCGQLHMKTVDMVEQTCGQLHIELHKDCRHGRADMWTITHRIT
;
A
#
# COMPACT_ATOMS: atom_id res chain seq x y z
N MET A 1 41.82 -25.34 -18.21
CA MET A 1 40.52 -25.59 -17.57
C MET A 1 40.65 -25.35 -16.07
N VAL A 2 40.33 -24.16 -15.54
CA VAL A 2 39.80 -23.89 -14.18
C VAL A 2 39.44 -22.38 -14.14
N HIS A 3 38.26 -21.99 -14.64
CA HIS A 3 37.70 -20.64 -14.45
C HIS A 3 36.17 -20.73 -14.23
N GLY A 4 35.74 -21.63 -13.34
CA GLY A 4 34.31 -21.97 -13.21
C GLY A 4 33.66 -21.86 -11.82
N ASN A 5 34.40 -21.77 -10.71
CA ASN A 5 33.80 -22.10 -9.39
C ASN A 5 33.74 -20.97 -8.36
N VAL A 6 34.31 -19.79 -8.66
CA VAL A 6 34.41 -18.71 -7.67
C VAL A 6 33.11 -17.90 -7.60
N SER A 7 32.47 -17.58 -8.73
CA SER A 7 31.25 -16.75 -8.73
C SER A 7 30.03 -17.44 -8.11
N THR A 8 29.89 -18.75 -8.32
CA THR A 8 28.75 -19.55 -7.85
C THR A 8 28.75 -19.75 -6.33
N THR A 9 29.93 -19.86 -5.71
CA THR A 9 30.07 -20.06 -4.26
C THR A 9 29.74 -18.79 -3.46
N TYR A 10 30.12 -17.60 -3.96
CA TYR A 10 29.74 -16.33 -3.36
C TYR A 10 28.23 -16.05 -3.46
N GLN A 11 27.62 -16.36 -4.61
CA GLN A 11 26.17 -16.20 -4.80
C GLN A 11 25.36 -17.11 -3.86
N VAL A 12 25.77 -18.36 -3.67
CA VAL A 12 25.10 -19.29 -2.75
C VAL A 12 25.27 -18.86 -1.28
N SER A 13 26.45 -18.35 -0.89
CA SER A 13 26.69 -17.87 0.49
C SER A 13 25.86 -16.64 0.88
N ILE A 14 25.69 -15.68 -0.03
CA ILE A 14 24.89 -14.46 0.22
C ILE A 14 23.40 -14.83 0.38
N CYS A 15 22.90 -15.78 -0.41
CA CYS A 15 21.51 -16.25 -0.31
C CYS A 15 21.21 -16.98 1.01
N VAL A 16 22.18 -17.71 1.58
CA VAL A 16 21.99 -18.46 2.84
C VAL A 16 21.95 -17.53 4.06
N GLY A 17 22.64 -16.38 4.03
CA GLY A 17 22.61 -15.40 5.12
C GLY A 17 21.46 -14.39 5.05
N ALA A 18 21.07 -13.96 3.84
CA ALA A 18 20.05 -12.92 3.66
C ALA A 18 18.63 -13.41 3.96
N VAL A 19 18.28 -14.65 3.59
CA VAL A 19 16.92 -15.18 3.76
C VAL A 19 16.50 -15.29 5.24
N PRO A 20 17.31 -15.84 6.16
CA PRO A 20 16.98 -15.87 7.59
C PRO A 20 16.86 -14.48 8.22
N VAL A 21 17.70 -13.53 7.80
CA VAL A 21 17.65 -12.14 8.28
C VAL A 21 16.37 -11.45 7.81
N LEU A 22 15.97 -11.61 6.55
CA LEU A 22 14.71 -11.08 6.02
C LEU A 22 13.49 -11.74 6.69
N LEU A 23 13.54 -13.05 6.93
CA LEU A 23 12.46 -13.78 7.61
C LEU A 23 12.30 -13.33 9.07
N THR A 24 13.41 -13.14 9.80
CA THR A 24 13.38 -12.64 11.17
C THR A 24 12.89 -11.20 11.25
N LEU A 25 13.37 -10.32 10.36
CA LEU A 25 12.84 -8.95 10.23
C LEU A 25 11.33 -8.96 9.94
N LEU A 26 10.86 -9.79 9.01
CA LEU A 26 9.44 -9.91 8.70
C LEU A 26 8.64 -10.35 9.93
N ILE A 27 9.08 -11.38 10.65
CA ILE A 27 8.40 -11.85 11.87
C ILE A 27 8.34 -10.75 12.92
N VAL A 28 9.44 -10.02 13.16
CA VAL A 28 9.49 -8.89 14.11
C VAL A 28 8.53 -7.80 13.66
N CYS A 29 8.54 -7.40 12.40
CA CYS A 29 7.61 -6.40 11.85
C CYS A 29 6.15 -6.83 12.01
N LEU A 30 5.82 -8.10 11.75
CA LEU A 30 4.46 -8.65 11.94
C LEU A 30 4.04 -8.66 13.42
N ARG A 31 4.97 -8.91 14.34
CA ARG A 31 4.70 -8.85 15.79
C ARG A 31 4.48 -7.42 16.26
N LEU A 32 5.35 -6.49 15.85
CA LEU A 32 5.23 -5.07 16.15
C LEU A 32 3.92 -4.50 15.59
N ARG A 33 3.54 -4.90 14.37
CA ARG A 33 2.29 -4.45 13.73
C ARG A 33 1.05 -4.72 14.58
N LYS A 34 1.01 -5.83 15.33
CA LYS A 34 -0.10 -6.20 16.22
C LYS A 34 -0.23 -5.31 17.45
N MET A 35 0.84 -4.59 17.82
CA MET A 35 0.85 -3.70 18.98
C MET A 35 0.23 -2.33 18.69
N PHE A 36 0.18 -1.94 17.42
CA PHE A 36 -0.35 -0.64 17.01
C PHE A 36 -1.82 -0.74 16.59
N PRO A 37 -2.64 0.28 16.89
CA PRO A 37 -3.99 0.38 16.36
C PRO A 37 -4.03 0.33 14.83
N VAL A 38 -5.23 0.09 14.29
CA VAL A 38 -5.49 0.01 12.86
C VAL A 38 -6.74 0.82 12.53
N ASN A 39 -6.70 1.50 11.39
CA ASN A 39 -7.87 2.13 10.81
C ASN A 39 -8.69 1.07 10.07
N VAL A 40 -9.97 1.02 10.41
CA VAL A 40 -10.98 0.14 9.84
C VAL A 40 -12.16 0.99 9.41
N ASN A 41 -12.88 0.55 8.39
CA ASN A 41 -14.07 1.23 7.90
C ASN A 41 -15.33 0.48 8.35
N CYS A 42 -16.34 1.20 8.81
CA CYS A 42 -17.61 0.60 9.21
C CYS A 42 -18.44 0.22 7.97
N TRP A 43 -18.85 -1.04 7.85
CA TRP A 43 -19.64 -1.53 6.72
C TRP A 43 -21.03 -0.86 6.59
N PHE A 44 -21.58 -0.37 7.71
CA PHE A 44 -22.95 0.19 7.76
C PHE A 44 -22.99 1.69 7.50
N CYS A 45 -22.13 2.47 8.19
CA CYS A 45 -22.14 3.93 8.07
C CYS A 45 -21.00 4.48 7.21
N ASN A 46 -20.10 3.62 6.73
CA ASN A 46 -18.95 3.96 5.90
C ASN A 46 -17.99 4.98 6.54
N MET A 47 -18.04 5.14 7.87
CA MET A 47 -17.13 5.99 8.63
C MET A 47 -15.92 5.19 9.10
N ASP A 48 -14.74 5.79 8.98
CA ASP A 48 -13.50 5.22 9.50
C ASP A 48 -13.46 5.28 11.03
N SER A 49 -12.83 4.28 11.64
CA SER A 49 -12.61 4.17 13.07
C SER A 49 -11.25 3.55 13.34
N THR A 50 -10.65 3.89 14.48
CA THR A 50 -9.36 3.33 14.91
C THR A 50 -9.61 2.32 16.01
N VAL A 51 -9.20 1.06 15.79
CA VAL A 51 -9.39 -0.04 16.74
C VAL A 51 -8.08 -0.76 17.01
N GLN A 52 -8.01 -1.55 18.09
CA GLN A 52 -6.84 -2.39 18.33
C GLN A 52 -6.71 -3.48 17.26
N TYR A 53 -5.49 -3.82 16.86
CA TYR A 53 -5.26 -4.78 15.78
C TYR A 53 -5.98 -6.12 15.97
N GLY A 54 -6.04 -6.61 17.22
CA GLY A 54 -6.66 -7.89 17.56
C GLY A 54 -8.17 -7.95 17.34
N VAL A 55 -8.85 -6.80 17.34
CA VAL A 55 -10.32 -6.70 17.24
C VAL A 55 -10.77 -6.04 15.93
N LYS A 56 -9.88 -5.95 14.94
CA LYS A 56 -10.15 -5.30 13.65
C LYS A 56 -11.33 -5.89 12.86
N ASN A 57 -11.74 -7.12 13.20
CA ASN A 57 -12.91 -7.82 12.67
C ASN A 57 -13.90 -8.21 13.78
N SER A 58 -13.90 -7.53 14.92
CA SER A 58 -14.82 -7.77 16.04
C SER A 58 -14.98 -6.51 16.88
N TRP A 59 -15.64 -5.49 16.34
CA TRP A 59 -15.76 -4.20 17.02
C TRP A 59 -17.12 -3.55 16.75
N ASP A 60 -17.63 -2.78 17.70
CA ASP A 60 -18.85 -1.99 17.53
C ASP A 60 -18.49 -0.57 17.07
N CYS A 61 -19.20 -0.07 16.06
CA CYS A 61 -18.92 1.24 15.50
C CYS A 61 -19.36 2.37 16.46
N PRO A 62 -18.46 3.30 16.85
CA PRO A 62 -18.81 4.39 17.78
C PRO A 62 -19.72 5.47 17.18
N LYS A 63 -20.14 5.32 15.91
CA LYS A 63 -21.00 6.28 15.19
C LYS A 63 -22.43 5.79 15.01
N CYS A 64 -22.62 4.49 14.78
CA CYS A 64 -23.93 3.90 14.50
C CYS A 64 -24.25 2.67 15.36
N ASP A 65 -23.37 2.35 16.32
CA ASP A 65 -23.50 1.25 17.28
C ASP A 65 -23.66 -0.15 16.62
N GLN A 66 -23.38 -0.26 15.32
CA GLN A 66 -23.46 -1.53 14.60
C GLN A 66 -22.16 -2.34 14.75
N TYR A 67 -22.34 -3.63 15.01
CA TYR A 67 -21.23 -4.58 15.12
C TYR A 67 -20.58 -4.85 13.75
N ASN A 68 -19.26 -4.78 13.69
CA ASN A 68 -18.42 -5.01 12.51
C ASN A 68 -17.50 -6.21 12.75
N GLY A 69 -18.01 -7.40 12.42
CA GLY A 69 -17.25 -8.63 12.48
C GLY A 69 -17.90 -9.76 11.73
N PHE A 70 -17.23 -10.25 10.68
CA PHE A 70 -17.78 -11.21 9.74
C PHE A 70 -16.87 -12.44 9.59
N ASN A 71 -17.45 -13.60 9.29
CA ASN A 71 -16.72 -14.78 8.85
C ASN A 71 -16.39 -14.67 7.35
N GLU A 72 -15.72 -15.68 6.79
CA GLU A 72 -15.32 -15.68 5.38
C GLU A 72 -16.51 -15.71 4.42
N ASP A 73 -17.66 -16.25 4.87
CA ASP A 73 -18.91 -16.33 4.12
C ASP A 73 -19.77 -15.05 4.23
N GLY A 74 -19.33 -14.07 5.03
CA GLY A 74 -20.01 -12.79 5.22
C GLY A 74 -21.08 -12.76 6.32
N ASP A 75 -21.29 -13.86 7.04
CA ASP A 75 -22.16 -13.88 8.24
C ASP A 75 -21.40 -13.33 9.46
N TYR A 76 -22.12 -12.98 10.52
CA TYR A 76 -21.51 -12.49 11.75
C TYR A 76 -20.61 -13.55 12.40
N ASN A 77 -19.43 -13.14 12.85
CA ASN A 77 -18.52 -14.02 13.59
C ASN A 77 -18.88 -14.17 15.08
N LYS A 78 -20.06 -13.72 15.48
CA LYS A 78 -20.66 -13.92 16.80
C LYS A 78 -22.15 -14.13 16.64
N ASP A 79 -22.74 -14.85 17.57
CA ASP A 79 -24.18 -14.94 17.67
C ASP A 79 -24.76 -13.56 18.03
N ILE A 80 -25.82 -13.16 17.33
CA ILE A 80 -26.56 -11.92 17.57
C ILE A 80 -28.01 -12.29 17.87
N PRO A 81 -28.34 -12.60 19.14
CA PRO A 81 -29.69 -13.04 19.54
C PRO A 81 -30.81 -12.10 19.12
N ALA A 82 -30.54 -10.79 19.10
CA ALA A 82 -31.44 -9.74 18.61
C ALA A 82 -31.97 -10.00 17.17
N MET A 83 -31.27 -10.78 16.35
CA MET A 83 -31.72 -11.10 14.99
C MET A 83 -32.87 -12.11 14.92
N TYR A 84 -33.02 -13.00 15.90
CA TYR A 84 -34.04 -14.07 15.88
C TYR A 84 -34.91 -14.12 17.14
N ASP A 85 -34.51 -13.46 18.22
CA ASP A 85 -35.30 -13.29 19.42
C ASP A 85 -35.67 -11.81 19.60
N SER A 86 -36.94 -11.51 19.34
CA SER A 86 -37.45 -10.14 19.46
C SER A 86 -37.50 -9.64 20.90
N SER A 87 -37.44 -10.53 21.90
CA SER A 87 -37.49 -10.15 23.32
C SER A 87 -36.19 -9.52 23.82
N VAL A 88 -35.07 -9.82 23.15
CA VAL A 88 -33.74 -9.27 23.47
C VAL A 88 -33.39 -8.05 22.61
N ASN A 89 -34.28 -7.62 21.72
CA ASN A 89 -34.16 -6.34 21.05
C ASN A 89 -34.30 -5.24 22.09
N ASN A 90 -33.22 -4.50 22.32
CA ASN A 90 -33.33 -3.21 22.99
C ASN A 90 -34.36 -2.40 22.19
N VAL A 91 -35.41 -1.93 22.85
CA VAL A 91 -36.36 -0.97 22.26
C VAL A 91 -35.59 0.35 22.13
N VAL A 92 -34.60 0.38 21.25
CA VAL A 92 -34.14 1.60 20.64
C VAL A 92 -35.34 1.98 19.82
N GLY A 93 -36.14 2.90 20.36
CA GLY A 93 -37.21 3.50 19.61
C GLY A 93 -36.58 3.95 18.30
N CYS A 94 -36.85 3.22 17.22
CA CYS A 94 -37.26 3.88 16.01
C CYS A 94 -38.22 4.94 16.55
N GLN A 95 -37.77 6.19 16.64
CA GLN A 95 -38.70 7.31 16.55
C GLN A 95 -39.59 6.83 15.45
N GLN A 96 -40.84 6.46 15.79
CA GLN A 96 -41.84 6.16 14.79
C GLN A 96 -41.83 7.43 13.99
N ALA A 97 -41.01 7.47 12.93
CA ALA A 97 -40.93 8.57 12.01
C ALA A 97 -42.38 8.76 11.69
N GLU A 98 -42.94 9.92 12.06
CA GLU A 98 -44.38 10.16 12.21
C GLU A 98 -45.10 9.76 10.92
N PHE A 99 -45.31 8.46 10.73
CA PHE A 99 -45.66 7.90 9.43
C PHE A 99 -47.16 8.04 9.22
N LEU A 100 -47.86 8.42 10.28
CA LEU A 100 -49.28 8.67 10.34
C LEU A 100 -49.55 10.15 10.62
N THR A 101 -48.86 11.05 9.92
CA THR A 101 -49.45 12.37 9.67
C THR A 101 -50.60 12.18 8.68
N ALA A 102 -51.74 12.85 8.92
CA ALA A 102 -52.94 12.79 8.07
C ALA A 102 -52.63 13.08 6.57
N SER A 103 -51.52 13.76 6.31
CA SER A 103 -50.94 14.05 4.99
C SER A 103 -50.53 12.82 4.17
N ASN A 104 -50.32 11.65 4.79
CA ASN A 104 -49.92 10.40 4.11
C ASN A 104 -51.09 9.45 3.79
N MET A 105 -52.31 9.75 4.22
CA MET A 105 -53.48 8.89 3.98
C MET A 105 -53.81 8.65 2.50
N GLY A 106 -53.36 9.54 1.60
CA GLY A 106 -53.53 9.40 0.15
C GLY A 106 -52.44 8.61 -0.57
N ARG A 107 -51.38 8.18 0.13
CA ARG A 107 -50.21 7.47 -0.44
C ARG A 107 -50.13 6.01 0.01
N GLN A 108 -51.23 5.45 0.51
CA GLN A 108 -51.26 4.11 1.07
C GLN A 108 -51.95 3.15 0.12
N PHE A 109 -51.51 1.89 0.13
CA PHE A 109 -52.25 0.82 -0.53
C PHE A 109 -53.69 0.77 -0.05
N CYS A 110 -54.60 0.31 -0.92
CA CYS A 110 -55.95 0.03 -0.49
C CYS A 110 -55.95 -1.00 0.65
N VAL A 111 -56.97 -1.00 1.50
CA VAL A 111 -57.04 -1.86 2.71
C VAL A 111 -56.74 -3.33 2.39
N LYS A 112 -57.27 -3.84 1.27
CA LYS A 112 -57.00 -5.21 0.79
C LYS A 112 -55.52 -5.43 0.46
N CYS A 113 -54.92 -4.56 -0.35
CA CYS A 113 -53.51 -4.70 -0.74
C CYS A 113 -52.57 -4.50 0.46
N HIS A 114 -52.91 -3.62 1.39
CA HIS A 114 -52.16 -3.47 2.64
C HIS A 114 -52.18 -4.77 3.47
N GLY A 115 -53.36 -5.38 3.66
CA GLY A 115 -53.49 -6.67 4.33
C GLY A 115 -52.75 -7.80 3.60
N ASN A 116 -52.86 -7.85 2.27
CA ASN A 116 -52.15 -8.82 1.43
C ASN A 116 -50.63 -8.69 1.60
N ASN A 117 -50.07 -7.48 1.60
CA ASN A 117 -48.63 -7.28 1.78
C ASN A 117 -48.15 -7.83 3.13
N HIS A 118 -48.90 -7.61 4.21
CA HIS A 118 -48.58 -8.20 5.52
C HIS A 118 -48.61 -9.74 5.49
N LEU A 119 -49.59 -10.31 4.79
CA LEU A 119 -49.70 -11.76 4.65
C LEU A 119 -48.55 -12.34 3.81
N LYS A 120 -48.16 -11.68 2.72
CA LYS A 120 -47.02 -12.08 1.88
C LYS A 120 -45.75 -12.20 2.71
N VAL A 121 -45.44 -11.19 3.53
CA VAL A 121 -44.26 -11.20 4.41
C VAL A 121 -44.30 -12.39 5.37
N LYS A 122 -45.44 -12.63 6.02
CA LYS A 122 -45.61 -13.77 6.94
C LYS A 122 -45.43 -15.12 6.26
N LEU A 123 -45.98 -15.29 5.06
CA LEU A 123 -45.88 -16.53 4.31
C LEU A 123 -44.44 -16.78 3.84
N LEU A 124 -43.76 -15.76 3.33
CA LEU A 124 -42.35 -15.85 2.92
C LEU A 124 -41.44 -16.16 4.12
N ALA A 125 -41.68 -15.52 5.27
CA ALA A 125 -40.90 -15.78 6.49
C ALA A 125 -41.14 -17.19 7.06
N GLY A 126 -42.28 -17.80 6.78
CA GLY A 126 -42.62 -19.16 7.19
C GLY A 126 -42.20 -20.25 6.21
N PHE A 127 -41.47 -19.91 5.14
CA PHE A 127 -41.01 -20.87 4.15
C PHE A 127 -39.99 -21.84 4.76
N SER A 128 -40.15 -23.14 4.47
CA SER A 128 -39.18 -24.18 4.76
C SER A 128 -39.06 -25.06 3.52
N PRO A 129 -37.86 -25.26 2.96
CA PRO A 129 -37.67 -26.13 1.81
C PRO A 129 -37.98 -27.58 2.18
N LEU A 130 -38.46 -28.36 1.21
CA LEU A 130 -38.57 -29.81 1.29
C LEU A 130 -37.21 -30.46 1.01
N ASN A 131 -36.47 -29.92 0.04
CA ASN A 131 -35.10 -30.30 -0.28
C ASN A 131 -34.17 -29.09 -0.20
N TRP A 132 -33.19 -29.14 0.69
CA TRP A 132 -32.19 -28.08 0.84
C TRP A 132 -31.32 -27.89 -0.40
N ASP A 133 -31.09 -28.96 -1.17
CA ASP A 133 -30.29 -28.88 -2.40
C ASP A 133 -31.04 -28.17 -3.55
N ASP A 134 -32.37 -28.03 -3.47
CA ASP A 134 -33.21 -27.33 -4.46
C ASP A 134 -33.86 -26.06 -3.87
N TYR A 135 -33.30 -25.53 -2.78
CA TYR A 135 -33.86 -24.40 -2.02
C TYR A 135 -34.26 -23.22 -2.92
N ASP A 136 -33.38 -22.80 -3.82
CA ASP A 136 -33.60 -21.61 -4.65
C ASP A 136 -34.82 -21.77 -5.56
N ASN A 137 -34.96 -22.93 -6.19
CA ASN A 137 -36.07 -23.21 -7.09
C ASN A 137 -37.38 -23.33 -6.30
N GLU A 138 -37.38 -24.09 -5.20
CA GLU A 138 -38.54 -24.22 -4.32
C GLU A 138 -39.00 -22.87 -3.76
N PHE A 139 -38.06 -22.04 -3.30
CA PHE A 139 -38.33 -20.71 -2.79
C PHE A 139 -38.92 -19.80 -3.87
N MET A 140 -38.36 -19.83 -5.09
CA MET A 140 -38.85 -19.02 -6.21
C MET A 140 -40.27 -19.42 -6.63
N ILE A 141 -40.57 -20.72 -6.70
CA ILE A 141 -41.93 -21.23 -6.97
C ILE A 141 -42.89 -20.79 -5.85
N HIS A 142 -42.49 -20.93 -4.59
CA HIS A 142 -43.30 -20.53 -3.45
C HIS A 142 -43.61 -19.02 -3.47
N LYS A 143 -42.59 -18.20 -3.74
CA LYS A 143 -42.73 -16.75 -3.90
C LYS A 143 -43.68 -16.41 -5.04
N GLU A 144 -43.54 -17.04 -6.21
CA GLU A 144 -44.43 -16.80 -7.36
C GLU A 144 -45.89 -17.14 -7.03
N ASN A 145 -46.13 -18.25 -6.32
CA ASN A 145 -47.48 -18.64 -5.89
C ASN A 145 -48.09 -17.64 -4.90
N ILE A 146 -47.29 -17.10 -3.97
CA ILE A 146 -47.70 -16.03 -3.07
C ILE A 146 -48.06 -14.77 -3.86
N GLU A 147 -47.23 -14.37 -4.82
CA GLU A 147 -47.49 -13.19 -5.66
C GLU A 147 -48.75 -13.36 -6.51
N LYS A 148 -48.98 -14.54 -7.08
CA LYS A 148 -50.22 -14.85 -7.83
C LYS A 148 -51.46 -14.76 -6.95
N SER A 149 -51.37 -15.23 -5.70
CA SER A 149 -52.51 -15.31 -4.78
C SER A 149 -52.82 -13.99 -4.07
N TYR A 150 -51.78 -13.23 -3.73
CA TYR A 150 -51.86 -12.04 -2.88
C TYR A 150 -51.27 -10.78 -3.54
N GLY A 151 -51.15 -10.78 -4.86
CA GLY A 151 -50.63 -9.67 -5.64
C GLY A 151 -51.36 -8.35 -5.41
N THR A 152 -50.67 -7.26 -5.73
CA THR A 152 -51.18 -5.90 -5.64
C THR A 152 -52.18 -5.64 -6.78
N CYS A 153 -53.26 -4.89 -6.52
CA CYS A 153 -54.20 -4.50 -7.57
C CYS A 153 -53.57 -3.46 -8.52
N VAL A 154 -54.10 -3.34 -9.74
CA VAL A 154 -53.58 -2.43 -10.78
C VAL A 154 -53.37 -1.00 -10.26
N ASN A 155 -54.33 -0.44 -9.53
CA ASN A 155 -54.22 0.92 -9.00
C ASN A 155 -53.07 1.06 -7.98
N CYS A 156 -52.91 0.08 -7.09
CA CYS A 156 -51.82 0.10 -6.11
C CYS A 156 -50.48 -0.18 -6.79
N GLN A 157 -50.44 -1.01 -7.83
CA GLN A 157 -49.23 -1.27 -8.60
C GLN A 157 -48.73 0.00 -9.30
N LEU A 158 -49.63 0.77 -9.93
CA LEU A 158 -49.28 2.07 -10.52
C LEU A 158 -48.72 3.06 -9.49
N MET A 159 -49.18 3.00 -8.23
CA MET A 159 -48.60 3.81 -7.16
C MET A 159 -47.18 3.36 -6.79
N VAL A 160 -46.94 2.04 -6.74
CA VAL A 160 -45.60 1.47 -6.53
C VAL A 160 -44.66 1.92 -7.64
N ASP A 161 -45.04 1.70 -8.89
CA ASP A 161 -44.20 1.96 -10.06
C ASP A 161 -43.81 3.46 -10.12
N ARG A 162 -44.77 4.35 -9.85
CA ARG A 162 -44.51 5.80 -9.80
C ARG A 162 -43.53 6.19 -8.69
N GLU A 163 -43.65 5.59 -7.50
CA GLU A 163 -42.74 5.91 -6.40
C GLU A 163 -41.35 5.32 -6.64
N ILE A 164 -41.24 4.13 -7.24
CA ILE A 164 -39.95 3.55 -7.68
C ILE A 164 -39.29 4.48 -8.71
N GLU A 165 -39.99 4.85 -9.78
CA GLU A 165 -39.46 5.74 -10.82
C GLU A 165 -38.96 7.06 -10.24
N LYS A 166 -39.75 7.65 -9.33
CA LYS A 166 -39.36 8.86 -8.62
C LYS A 166 -38.10 8.66 -7.76
N GLN A 167 -37.99 7.55 -7.03
CA GLN A 167 -36.81 7.24 -6.22
C GLN A 167 -35.58 7.00 -7.09
N ASP A 168 -35.72 6.27 -8.20
CA ASP A 168 -34.66 6.02 -9.17
C ASP A 168 -34.13 7.32 -9.76
N HIS A 169 -35.01 8.25 -10.14
CA HIS A 169 -34.60 9.58 -10.60
C HIS A 169 -33.84 10.37 -9.52
N LEU A 170 -34.29 10.31 -8.26
CA LEU A 170 -33.62 10.99 -7.15
C LEU A 170 -32.25 10.38 -6.86
N LEU A 171 -32.15 9.05 -6.83
CA LEU A 171 -30.91 8.32 -6.62
C LEU A 171 -29.93 8.57 -7.76
N SER A 172 -30.38 8.45 -9.00
CA SER A 172 -29.58 8.77 -10.19
C SER A 172 -28.99 10.17 -10.12
N ARG A 173 -29.79 11.18 -9.74
CA ARG A 173 -29.31 12.55 -9.54
C ARG A 173 -28.25 12.63 -8.44
N LYS A 174 -28.47 12.01 -7.29
CA LYS A 174 -27.51 12.01 -6.17
C LYS A 174 -26.20 11.32 -6.53
N VAL A 175 -26.28 10.18 -7.21
CA VAL A 175 -25.12 9.44 -7.70
C VAL A 175 -24.32 10.29 -8.70
N MET A 176 -25.00 10.93 -9.66
CA MET A 176 -24.35 11.86 -10.58
C MET A 176 -23.67 13.02 -9.85
N GLN A 177 -24.34 13.64 -8.87
CA GLN A 177 -23.77 14.72 -8.06
C GLN A 177 -22.54 14.24 -7.26
N TYR A 178 -22.61 13.06 -6.66
CA TYR A 178 -21.48 12.45 -5.95
C TYR A 178 -20.27 12.26 -6.88
N HIS A 179 -20.49 11.72 -8.08
CA HIS A 179 -19.41 11.55 -9.06
C HIS A 179 -18.84 12.90 -9.53
N GLN A 180 -19.69 13.92 -9.73
CA GLN A 180 -19.23 15.27 -10.06
C GLN A 180 -18.37 15.87 -8.95
N GLN A 181 -18.79 15.75 -7.68
CA GLN A 181 -18.02 16.21 -6.53
C GLN A 181 -16.68 15.48 -6.44
N LYS A 182 -16.66 14.16 -6.58
CA LYS A 182 -15.43 13.37 -6.57
C LYS A 182 -14.49 13.71 -7.72
N ALA A 183 -15.02 14.00 -8.91
CA ALA A 183 -14.23 14.46 -10.04
C ALA A 183 -13.60 15.83 -9.78
N ALA A 184 -14.35 16.77 -9.20
CA ALA A 184 -13.84 18.09 -8.82
C ALA A 184 -12.73 17.98 -7.75
N GLU A 185 -12.95 17.20 -6.68
CA GLU A 185 -11.94 16.93 -5.65
C GLU A 185 -10.66 16.31 -6.23
N TYR A 186 -10.78 15.43 -7.23
CA TYR A 186 -9.64 14.83 -7.92
C TYR A 186 -8.86 15.84 -8.75
N MET A 187 -9.57 16.71 -9.49
CA MET A 187 -8.95 17.78 -10.28
C MET A 187 -8.20 18.77 -9.37
N GLU A 188 -8.82 19.22 -8.28
CA GLU A 188 -8.21 20.13 -7.30
C GLU A 188 -6.96 19.50 -6.64
N ARG A 189 -7.03 18.23 -6.26
CA ARG A 189 -5.87 17.52 -5.71
C ARG A 189 -4.72 17.42 -6.72
N ASN A 190 -5.02 17.22 -8.00
CA ASN A 190 -4.01 17.11 -9.03
C ASN A 190 -3.40 18.47 -9.39
N SER A 191 -4.18 19.55 -9.42
CA SER A 191 -3.63 20.89 -9.62
C SER A 191 -2.67 21.27 -8.49
N HIS A 192 -2.98 20.92 -7.23
CA HIS A 192 -2.06 21.15 -6.11
C HIS A 192 -0.78 20.31 -6.21
N LYS A 193 -0.85 19.09 -6.76
CA LYS A 193 0.34 18.27 -7.00
C LYS A 193 1.22 18.83 -8.12
N GLU A 194 0.62 19.34 -9.20
CA GLU A 194 1.35 19.98 -10.30
C GLU A 194 2.06 21.25 -9.81
N GLU A 195 1.39 22.08 -9.01
CA GLU A 195 1.97 23.28 -8.40
C GLU A 195 3.08 22.95 -7.37
N GLU A 196 2.91 21.90 -6.57
CA GLU A 196 3.95 21.43 -5.63
C GLU A 196 5.15 20.81 -6.37
N GLN A 197 4.92 20.16 -7.52
CA GLN A 197 5.98 19.62 -8.35
C GLN A 197 6.76 20.73 -9.06
N GLU A 198 6.08 21.75 -9.58
CA GLU A 198 6.71 22.91 -10.23
C GLU A 198 7.56 23.73 -9.26
N ASN A 199 7.11 23.90 -8.01
CA ASN A 199 7.86 24.62 -6.98
C ASN A 199 9.08 23.84 -6.41
N ASN A 200 9.11 22.50 -6.53
CA ASN A 200 10.23 21.66 -6.08
C ASN A 200 11.33 21.44 -7.14
N ILE A 201 11.04 21.71 -8.42
CA ILE A 201 12.03 21.61 -9.51
C ILE A 201 13.17 22.63 -9.41
N PRO A 202 12.97 23.93 -9.11
CA PRO A 202 14.09 24.89 -9.03
C PRO A 202 15.07 24.57 -7.88
N ILE A 203 14.57 24.09 -6.74
CA ILE A 203 15.42 23.75 -5.57
C ILE A 203 16.34 22.55 -5.88
N THR A 204 15.84 21.57 -6.64
CA THR A 204 16.62 20.36 -6.98
C THR A 204 17.66 20.61 -8.08
N VAL A 205 17.39 21.51 -9.04
CA VAL A 205 18.36 21.88 -10.08
C VAL A 205 19.54 22.69 -9.50
N ASP A 206 19.27 23.66 -8.62
CA ASP A 206 20.31 24.46 -7.96
C ASP A 206 21.23 23.60 -7.06
N MET A 207 20.65 22.61 -6.36
CA MET A 207 21.43 21.66 -5.55
C MET A 207 22.35 20.77 -6.41
N VAL A 208 21.91 20.37 -7.60
CA VAL A 208 22.69 19.53 -8.51
C VAL A 208 23.82 20.33 -9.16
N GLU A 209 23.60 21.58 -9.57
CA GLU A 209 24.66 22.45 -10.08
C GLU A 209 25.72 22.75 -9.01
N GLN A 210 25.33 23.03 -7.77
CA GLN A 210 26.28 23.27 -6.68
C GLN A 210 27.11 22.02 -6.33
N THR A 211 26.48 20.84 -6.26
CA THR A 211 27.21 19.60 -5.94
C THR A 211 28.11 19.15 -7.07
N CYS A 212 27.68 19.31 -8.33
CA CYS A 212 28.51 19.01 -9.50
C CYS A 212 29.72 19.96 -9.60
N GLY A 213 29.53 21.26 -9.33
CA GLY A 213 30.60 22.25 -9.27
C GLY A 213 31.61 21.96 -8.14
N GLN A 214 31.15 21.57 -6.95
CA GLN A 214 32.02 21.18 -5.84
C GLN A 214 32.80 19.89 -6.10
N LEU A 215 32.19 18.90 -6.78
CA LEU A 215 32.89 17.67 -7.17
C LEU A 215 33.99 17.95 -8.20
N HIS A 216 33.72 18.82 -9.18
CA HIS A 216 34.68 19.18 -10.21
C HIS A 216 35.92 19.86 -9.61
N MET A 217 35.74 20.85 -8.72
CA MET A 217 36.85 21.52 -8.03
C MET A 217 37.68 20.57 -7.17
N LYS A 218 37.05 19.69 -6.38
CA LYS A 218 37.77 18.69 -5.56
C LYS A 218 38.54 17.66 -6.38
N THR A 219 38.04 17.33 -7.58
CA THR A 219 38.69 16.36 -8.47
C THR A 219 39.92 17.00 -9.14
N VAL A 220 39.83 18.27 -9.55
CA VAL A 220 40.96 19.02 -10.11
C VAL A 220 42.08 19.17 -9.07
N ASP A 221 41.76 19.56 -7.83
CA ASP A 221 42.74 19.68 -6.74
C ASP A 221 43.43 18.35 -6.43
N MET A 222 42.67 17.24 -6.44
CA MET A 222 43.20 15.90 -6.19
C MET A 222 44.15 15.45 -7.29
N VAL A 223 43.84 15.76 -8.56
CA VAL A 223 44.70 15.44 -9.71
C VAL A 223 45.98 16.28 -9.68
N GLU A 224 45.90 17.58 -9.38
CA GLU A 224 47.09 18.44 -9.26
C GLU A 224 48.03 18.00 -8.13
N GLN A 225 47.49 17.69 -6.95
CA GLN A 225 48.29 17.18 -5.83
C GLN A 225 48.93 15.83 -6.14
N THR A 226 48.19 14.92 -6.76
CA THR A 226 48.69 13.59 -7.11
C THR A 226 49.78 13.67 -8.18
N CYS A 227 49.57 14.51 -9.20
CA CYS A 227 50.55 14.74 -10.27
C CYS A 227 51.82 15.41 -9.72
N GLY A 228 51.68 16.38 -8.81
CA GLY A 228 52.81 17.01 -8.11
C GLY A 228 53.61 16.04 -7.25
N GLN A 229 52.94 15.15 -6.50
CA GLN A 229 53.60 14.11 -5.70
C GLN A 229 54.33 13.07 -6.57
N LEU A 230 53.73 12.67 -7.69
CA LEU A 230 54.35 11.76 -8.64
C LEU A 230 55.59 12.38 -9.29
N HIS A 231 55.53 13.67 -9.65
CA HIS A 231 56.67 14.40 -10.20
C HIS A 231 57.84 14.45 -9.19
N MET A 232 57.57 14.84 -7.94
CA MET A 232 58.61 14.89 -6.89
C MET A 232 59.23 13.52 -6.61
N LYS A 233 58.43 12.45 -6.50
CA LYS A 233 58.96 11.09 -6.31
C LYS A 233 59.78 10.58 -7.50
N THR A 234 59.44 10.99 -8.71
CA THR A 234 60.19 10.62 -9.93
C THR A 234 61.54 11.33 -9.95
N VAL A 235 61.57 12.62 -9.59
CA VAL A 235 62.81 13.40 -9.48
C VAL A 235 63.73 12.81 -8.40
N ASP A 236 63.21 12.50 -7.21
CA ASP A 236 63.99 11.87 -6.13
C ASP A 236 64.56 10.50 -6.54
N MET A 237 63.75 9.69 -7.25
CA MET A 237 64.18 8.38 -7.74
C MET A 237 65.31 8.50 -8.77
N VAL A 238 65.22 9.48 -9.68
CA VAL A 238 66.26 9.75 -10.68
C VAL A 238 67.55 10.26 -10.02
N GLU A 239 67.46 11.15 -9.04
CA GLU A 239 68.63 11.65 -8.30
C GLU A 239 69.33 10.54 -7.50
N GLN A 240 68.57 9.67 -6.81
CA GLN A 240 69.15 8.54 -6.09
C GLN A 240 69.83 7.54 -7.02
N THR A 241 69.22 7.25 -8.17
CA THR A 241 69.77 6.30 -9.15
C THR A 241 71.03 6.87 -9.81
N CYS A 242 71.05 8.16 -10.18
CA CYS A 242 72.24 8.85 -10.66
C CYS A 242 73.35 8.91 -9.59
N GLY A 243 72.99 9.15 -8.32
CA GLY A 243 73.93 9.16 -7.20
C GLY A 243 74.58 7.80 -6.95
N GLN A 244 73.81 6.71 -7.01
CA GLN A 244 74.34 5.34 -6.90
C GLN A 244 75.28 5.00 -8.06
N LEU A 245 74.91 5.35 -9.29
CA LEU A 245 75.74 5.12 -10.48
C LEU A 245 77.08 5.87 -10.40
N HIS A 246 77.06 7.10 -9.88
CA HIS A 246 78.28 7.91 -9.69
C HIS A 246 79.21 7.32 -8.62
N ILE A 247 78.65 6.75 -7.54
CA ILE A 247 79.43 6.09 -6.48
C ILE A 247 80.06 4.78 -6.98
N GLU A 248 79.38 3.98 -7.81
CA GLU A 248 79.96 2.78 -8.41
C GLU A 248 81.10 3.11 -9.38
N LEU A 249 80.91 4.10 -10.26
CA LEU A 249 81.97 4.56 -11.18
C LEU A 249 83.22 5.08 -10.43
N HIS A 250 83.05 5.69 -9.26
CA HIS A 250 84.16 6.15 -8.43
C HIS A 250 84.89 5.03 -7.65
N LYS A 251 84.24 3.88 -7.41
CA LYS A 251 84.87 2.70 -6.79
C LYS A 251 85.74 1.93 -7.78
N ASP A 252 85.33 1.88 -9.05
CA ASP A 252 86.13 1.29 -10.12
C ASP A 252 87.38 2.13 -10.45
N CYS A 253 87.28 3.46 -10.39
CA CYS A 253 88.45 4.34 -10.57
C CYS A 253 89.46 4.29 -9.41
N ARG A 254 89.04 3.90 -8.19
CA ARG A 254 89.94 3.87 -7.01
C ARG A 254 90.77 2.60 -6.87
N HIS A 255 90.44 1.53 -7.60
CA HIS A 255 91.25 0.30 -7.64
C HIS A 255 92.21 0.25 -8.84
N GLY A 256 92.17 1.23 -9.75
CA GLY A 256 92.95 1.23 -10.99
C GLY A 256 94.10 2.24 -11.07
N ARG A 257 94.58 2.82 -9.96
CA ARG A 257 95.64 3.85 -10.01
C ARG A 257 96.54 3.91 -8.75
N ALA A 258 97.10 2.78 -8.38
CA ALA A 258 98.43 2.65 -7.78
C ALA A 258 98.99 1.40 -8.51
N ASP A 259 99.89 1.52 -9.49
CA ASP A 259 101.30 1.76 -9.24
C ASP A 259 101.98 2.50 -10.41
N MET A 260 102.74 3.53 -10.06
CA MET A 260 103.61 4.29 -10.94
C MET A 260 105.07 3.93 -10.61
N TRP A 261 105.81 3.49 -11.63
CA TRP A 261 107.27 3.65 -11.82
C TRP A 261 108.29 2.95 -10.91
N THR A 262 109.14 2.11 -11.55
CA THR A 262 110.63 1.99 -11.52
C THR A 262 110.98 0.51 -11.82
N ILE A 263 111.89 0.12 -12.73
CA ILE A 263 113.35 0.31 -12.77
C ILE A 263 113.87 0.00 -14.19
N THR A 264 114.95 0.69 -14.52
CA THR A 264 115.89 0.67 -15.64
C THR A 264 116.59 -0.67 -16.00
N HIS A 265 116.90 -0.81 -17.31
CA HIS A 265 118.08 -1.44 -17.95
C HIS A 265 118.48 -2.90 -17.66
N ARG A 266 118.51 -3.74 -18.72
CA ARG A 266 119.77 -4.33 -19.24
C ARG A 266 119.62 -4.84 -20.69
N ILE A 267 120.65 -4.57 -21.48
CA ILE A 267 120.94 -5.06 -22.84
C ILE A 267 121.31 -6.55 -22.81
N THR A 268 120.73 -7.35 -23.70
CA THR A 268 121.29 -8.37 -24.64
C THR A 268 120.23 -9.41 -24.94
#